data_AF-A0A0Q9L1C2-F1
#
_entry.id   AF-A0A0Q9L1C2-F1
#
_cell.length_a   1.000
_cell.length_b   1.000
_cell.length_c   1.000
_cell.angle_alpha   90.00
_cell.angle_beta   90.00
_cell.angle_gamma   90.00
#
_symmetry.space_group_name_H-M   'P 1'
#
loop_
_entity.id
_entity.type
_entity.pdbx_description
1 polymer ?
#
loop_
_entity_poly.entity_id
_entity_poly.type
_entity_poly.pdbx_seq_one_letter_code
_entity_poly.pdbx_strand_id
1 'polypeptide(L)'
;MNKTASMLAIWISLASNIVLTAIKIIVGLNFKSQVLIADGIHNAGDVIATATAYSSMRVSSKPADIDHPYGHGKAEVLGAFIVAIILGGAAIYMGYHSIHALFEPAGEAHIIAFIAAIISLIWKQILYIYTKRIGHRVNSKGLIATAYDHLADVYASIAASVGIGLALIGDHYGYSILAFGDPVAGIIVSFLVLKLAYEMGSESFDILMERSVSTTYIEQYAALIRSVPEVKRIDRLRAREHGHYILVDARLAVSGKLTIQEGHDISRLIKKKIKEAHSDVDEVLVHLNPWYDESAESSGD
;
A
#
# COMPACT_ATOMS: atom_id res chain seq x y z
N MET A 1 -25.72 11.60 4.21
CA MET A 1 -25.38 13.05 4.23
C MET A 1 -23.87 13.38 4.32
N ASN A 2 -22.93 12.42 4.41
CA ASN A 2 -21.48 12.70 4.61
C ASN A 2 -20.54 12.44 3.40
N LYS A 3 -21.08 12.04 2.23
CA LYS A 3 -20.25 11.80 1.02
C LYS A 3 -19.57 13.07 0.52
N THR A 4 -20.26 14.20 0.53
CA THR A 4 -19.72 15.49 0.05
C THR A 4 -18.54 15.97 0.90
N ALA A 5 -18.64 15.85 2.24
CA ALA A 5 -17.55 16.21 3.15
C ALA A 5 -16.31 15.30 2.98
N SER A 6 -16.54 14.00 2.73
CA SER A 6 -15.45 13.04 2.49
C SER A 6 -14.74 13.33 1.17
N MET A 7 -15.50 13.57 0.09
CA MET A 7 -14.95 13.94 -1.22
C MET A 7 -14.19 15.26 -1.14
N LEU A 8 -14.74 16.25 -0.45
CA LEU A 8 -14.11 17.56 -0.29
C LEU A 8 -12.79 17.45 0.50
N ALA A 9 -12.73 16.59 1.52
CA ALA A 9 -11.48 16.34 2.25
C ALA A 9 -10.39 15.70 1.38
N ILE A 10 -10.76 14.72 0.55
CA ILE A 10 -9.84 14.09 -0.41
C ILE A 10 -9.34 15.12 -1.44
N TRP A 11 -10.23 15.96 -1.98
CA TRP A 11 -9.84 16.99 -2.94
C TRP A 11 -8.93 18.07 -2.34
N ILE A 12 -9.20 18.51 -1.10
CA ILE A 12 -8.32 19.44 -0.38
C ILE A 12 -6.95 18.82 -0.14
N SER A 13 -6.91 17.56 0.28
CA SER A 13 -5.66 16.80 0.48
C SER A 13 -4.85 16.70 -0.81
N LEU A 14 -5.48 16.30 -1.92
CA LEU A 14 -4.83 16.17 -3.21
C LEU A 14 -4.31 17.52 -3.74
N ALA A 15 -5.15 18.56 -3.75
CA ALA A 15 -4.76 19.89 -4.18
C ALA A 15 -3.61 20.45 -3.33
N SER A 16 -3.68 20.23 -2.01
CA SER A 16 -2.62 20.64 -1.08
C SER A 16 -1.31 19.92 -1.36
N ASN A 17 -1.33 18.61 -1.59
CA ASN A 17 -0.14 17.83 -1.91
C ASN A 17 0.50 18.32 -3.21
N ILE A 18 -0.29 18.62 -4.25
CA ILE A 18 0.22 19.17 -5.51
C ILE A 18 0.91 20.53 -5.28
N VAL A 19 0.25 21.44 -4.56
CA VAL A 19 0.79 22.78 -4.29
C VAL A 19 2.06 22.71 -3.43
N LEU A 20 2.05 21.92 -2.35
CA LEU A 20 3.22 21.74 -1.50
C LEU A 20 4.39 21.10 -2.25
N THR A 21 4.12 20.09 -3.08
CA THR A 21 5.14 19.45 -3.93
C THR A 21 5.82 20.48 -4.84
N ALA A 22 5.02 21.30 -5.53
CA ALA A 22 5.56 22.33 -6.41
C ALA A 22 6.42 23.34 -5.64
N ILE A 23 5.95 23.82 -4.48
CA ILE A 23 6.70 24.75 -3.64
C ILE A 23 8.03 24.13 -3.20
N LYS A 24 8.01 22.92 -2.63
CA LYS A 24 9.23 22.25 -2.15
C LYS A 24 10.26 22.03 -3.24
N ILE A 25 9.84 21.52 -4.40
CA ILE A 25 10.75 21.23 -5.51
C ILE A 25 11.33 22.53 -6.09
N ILE A 26 10.49 23.55 -6.32
CA ILE A 26 10.94 24.84 -6.89
C ILE A 26 11.90 25.53 -5.91
N VAL A 27 11.55 25.61 -4.62
CA VAL A 27 12.40 26.24 -3.60
C VAL A 27 13.67 25.40 -3.41
N GLY A 28 13.55 24.08 -3.31
CA GLY A 28 14.69 23.18 -3.15
C GLY A 28 15.70 23.29 -4.28
N LEU A 29 15.26 23.38 -5.53
CA LEU A 29 16.13 23.57 -6.70
C LEU A 29 16.79 24.95 -6.72
N ASN A 30 16.02 26.02 -6.48
CA ASN A 30 16.56 27.40 -6.50
C ASN A 30 17.59 27.65 -5.39
N PHE A 31 17.38 27.04 -4.23
CA PHE A 31 18.23 27.22 -3.04
C PHE A 31 19.11 25.99 -2.74
N LYS A 32 19.23 25.06 -3.70
CA LYS A 32 20.09 23.86 -3.64
C LYS A 32 19.93 22.99 -2.36
N SER A 33 18.75 22.99 -1.75
CA SER A 33 18.46 22.20 -0.54
C SER A 33 18.09 20.77 -0.94
N GLN A 34 18.96 19.81 -0.62
CA GLN A 34 18.79 18.40 -0.99
C GLN A 34 17.65 17.77 -0.19
N VAL A 35 17.52 18.09 1.10
CA VAL A 35 16.44 17.52 1.91
C VAL A 35 15.07 18.06 1.52
N LEU A 36 14.97 19.32 1.10
CA LEU A 36 13.70 19.89 0.63
C LEU A 36 13.28 19.30 -0.72
N ILE A 37 14.23 19.04 -1.62
CA ILE A 37 13.98 18.28 -2.85
C ILE A 37 13.53 16.86 -2.51
N ALA A 38 14.19 16.20 -1.55
CA ALA A 38 13.85 14.84 -1.11
C ALA A 38 12.43 14.72 -0.59
N ASP A 39 12.06 15.61 0.31
CA ASP A 39 10.71 15.71 0.83
C ASP A 39 9.70 16.08 -0.28
N GLY A 40 10.08 16.96 -1.22
CA GLY A 40 9.28 17.30 -2.39
C GLY A 40 8.96 16.10 -3.30
N ILE A 41 9.96 15.27 -3.60
CA ILE A 41 9.80 14.07 -4.43
C ILE A 41 8.97 12.99 -3.73
N HIS A 42 9.14 12.82 -2.41
CA HIS A 42 8.25 11.95 -1.62
C HIS A 42 6.77 12.36 -1.80
N ASN A 43 6.49 13.65 -1.62
CA ASN A 43 5.14 14.19 -1.81
C ASN A 43 4.63 14.07 -3.26
N ALA A 44 5.52 14.21 -4.26
CA ALA A 44 5.19 13.96 -5.66
C ALA A 44 4.79 12.49 -5.88
N GLY A 45 5.49 11.57 -5.22
CA GLY A 45 5.18 10.16 -5.15
C GLY A 45 3.75 9.89 -4.72
N ASP A 46 3.30 10.51 -3.63
CA ASP A 46 1.92 10.36 -3.13
C ASP A 46 0.88 10.85 -4.13
N VAL A 47 1.15 11.95 -4.83
CA VAL A 47 0.26 12.48 -5.88
C VAL A 47 0.17 11.48 -7.04
N ILE A 48 1.31 10.95 -7.50
CA ILE A 48 1.37 9.96 -8.58
C ILE A 48 0.69 8.66 -8.14
N ALA A 49 0.92 8.21 -6.90
CA ALA A 49 0.30 7.03 -6.31
C ALA A 49 -1.23 7.19 -6.29
N THR A 50 -1.72 8.34 -5.84
CA THR A 50 -3.16 8.64 -5.78
C THR A 50 -3.78 8.68 -7.19
N ALA A 51 -3.12 9.33 -8.14
CA ALA A 51 -3.59 9.41 -9.53
C ALA A 51 -3.59 8.03 -10.22
N THR A 52 -2.55 7.23 -9.95
CA THR A 52 -2.41 5.87 -10.46
C THR A 52 -3.47 4.97 -9.84
N ALA A 53 -3.68 5.01 -8.52
CA ALA A 53 -4.72 4.27 -7.82
C ALA A 53 -6.12 4.61 -8.36
N TYR A 54 -6.41 5.89 -8.60
CA TYR A 54 -7.69 6.29 -9.20
C TYR A 54 -7.88 5.69 -10.61
N SER A 55 -6.82 5.73 -11.42
CA SER A 55 -6.88 5.26 -12.81
C SER A 55 -6.93 3.73 -12.88
N SER A 56 -6.14 3.05 -12.06
CA SER A 56 -6.09 1.60 -11.95
C SER A 56 -7.39 1.04 -11.38
N MET A 57 -8.02 1.72 -10.41
CA MET A 57 -9.32 1.32 -9.86
C MET A 57 -10.42 1.30 -10.94
N ARG A 58 -10.41 2.26 -11.87
CA ARG A 58 -11.36 2.24 -13.00
C ARG A 58 -11.16 1.04 -13.92
N VAL A 59 -9.92 0.61 -14.10
CA VAL A 59 -9.59 -0.58 -14.91
C VAL A 59 -9.91 -1.85 -14.13
N SER A 60 -9.54 -1.92 -12.85
CA SER A 60 -9.73 -3.11 -11.99
C SER A 60 -11.19 -3.38 -11.67
N SER A 61 -12.05 -2.36 -11.70
CA SER A 61 -13.50 -2.51 -11.54
C SER A 61 -14.21 -3.09 -12.77
N LYS A 62 -13.50 -3.30 -13.89
CA LYS A 62 -14.09 -3.95 -15.07
C LYS A 62 -14.35 -5.43 -14.76
N PRO A 63 -15.54 -5.96 -15.11
CA PRO A 63 -15.84 -7.38 -14.93
C PRO A 63 -14.90 -8.24 -15.78
N ALA A 64 -14.92 -9.55 -15.53
CA ALA A 64 -14.23 -10.53 -16.36
C ALA A 64 -14.69 -10.45 -17.81
N ASP A 65 -13.73 -10.60 -18.73
CA ASP A 65 -13.96 -10.70 -20.17
C ASP A 65 -13.24 -11.92 -20.76
N ILE A 66 -13.28 -12.07 -22.09
CA ILE A 66 -12.72 -13.23 -22.79
C ILE A 66 -11.19 -13.29 -22.64
N ASP A 67 -10.53 -12.14 -22.65
CA ASP A 67 -9.07 -12.03 -22.55
C ASP A 67 -8.61 -12.11 -21.08
N HIS A 68 -9.48 -11.73 -20.13
CA HIS A 68 -9.24 -11.73 -18.69
C HIS A 68 -10.37 -12.45 -17.93
N PRO A 69 -10.38 -13.80 -17.93
CA PRO A 69 -11.47 -14.60 -17.33
C PRO A 69 -11.64 -14.42 -15.82
N TYR A 70 -10.59 -13.99 -15.11
CA TYR A 70 -10.61 -13.72 -13.67
C TYR A 70 -10.83 -12.24 -13.33
N GLY A 71 -11.11 -11.40 -14.33
CA GLY A 71 -11.25 -9.95 -14.15
C GLY A 71 -9.95 -9.17 -14.25
N HIS A 72 -10.04 -7.87 -13.98
CA HIS A 72 -8.96 -6.91 -14.15
C HIS A 72 -8.31 -6.49 -12.81
N GLY A 73 -8.58 -7.22 -11.71
CA GLY A 73 -8.13 -6.87 -10.37
C GLY A 73 -6.63 -6.56 -10.28
N LYS A 74 -5.78 -7.33 -10.98
CA LYS A 74 -4.32 -7.14 -11.01
C LYS A 74 -3.85 -5.79 -11.60
N ALA A 75 -4.71 -5.05 -12.32
CA ALA A 75 -4.36 -3.72 -12.83
C ALA A 75 -4.02 -2.72 -11.71
N GLU A 76 -4.64 -2.87 -10.53
CA GLU A 76 -4.35 -2.07 -9.35
C GLU A 76 -2.95 -2.35 -8.80
N VAL A 77 -2.61 -3.63 -8.71
CA VAL A 77 -1.31 -4.13 -8.24
C VAL A 77 -0.20 -3.69 -9.20
N LEU A 78 -0.43 -3.76 -10.51
CA LEU A 78 0.51 -3.27 -11.52
C LEU A 78 0.74 -1.76 -11.40
N GLY A 79 -0.32 -0.99 -11.17
CA GLY A 79 -0.22 0.45 -10.93
C GLY A 79 0.66 0.76 -9.71
N ALA A 80 0.39 0.10 -8.58
CA ALA A 80 1.19 0.25 -7.37
C ALA A 80 2.66 -0.14 -7.58
N PHE A 81 2.92 -1.22 -8.33
CA PHE A 81 4.27 -1.66 -8.65
C PHE A 81 5.05 -0.63 -9.51
N ILE A 82 4.40 -0.04 -10.52
CA ILE A 82 5.02 1.00 -11.35
C ILE A 82 5.37 2.24 -10.51
N VAL A 83 4.46 2.65 -9.62
CA VAL A 83 4.70 3.78 -8.69
C VAL A 83 5.89 3.49 -7.78
N ALA A 84 5.97 2.27 -7.25
CA ALA A 84 7.08 1.84 -6.40
C ALA A 84 8.43 1.92 -7.14
N ILE A 85 8.49 1.53 -8.42
CA ILE A 85 9.71 1.65 -9.24
C ILE A 85 10.11 3.12 -9.45
N ILE A 86 9.15 3.98 -9.79
CA ILE A 86 9.40 5.42 -10.01
C ILE A 86 9.93 6.05 -8.72
N LEU A 87 9.29 5.76 -7.58
CA LEU A 87 9.71 6.26 -6.27
C LEU A 87 11.09 5.75 -5.87
N GLY A 88 11.36 4.46 -6.07
CA GLY A 88 12.66 3.86 -5.78
C GLY A 88 13.78 4.50 -6.62
N GLY A 89 13.54 4.70 -7.92
CA GLY A 89 14.49 5.39 -8.80
C GLY A 89 14.76 6.83 -8.38
N ALA A 90 13.70 7.57 -8.02
CA ALA A 90 13.83 8.94 -7.54
C ALA A 90 14.57 9.01 -6.19
N ALA A 91 14.30 8.08 -5.27
CA ALA A 91 15.00 7.97 -4.00
C ALA A 91 16.51 7.70 -4.17
N ILE A 92 16.88 6.78 -5.08
CA ILE A 92 18.28 6.49 -5.40
C ILE A 92 18.97 7.73 -5.98
N TYR A 93 18.33 8.41 -6.93
CA TYR A 93 18.85 9.62 -7.55
C TYR A 93 19.13 10.72 -6.50
N MET A 94 18.20 10.93 -5.58
CA MET A 94 18.37 11.92 -4.50
C MET A 94 19.40 11.52 -3.46
N GLY A 95 19.44 10.24 -3.11
CA GLY A 95 20.47 9.70 -2.22
C GLY A 95 21.86 9.94 -2.81
N TYR A 96 22.04 9.69 -4.11
CA TYR A 96 23.27 10.00 -4.83
C TYR A 96 23.63 11.48 -4.76
N HIS A 97 22.68 12.39 -5.05
CA HIS A 97 22.94 13.84 -4.97
C HIS A 97 23.23 14.33 -3.54
N SER A 98 22.54 13.78 -2.54
CA SER A 98 22.76 14.12 -1.14
C SER A 98 24.13 13.63 -0.65
N ILE A 99 24.57 12.45 -1.10
CA ILE A 99 25.93 11.95 -0.82
C ILE A 99 26.97 12.81 -1.52
N HIS A 100 26.76 13.17 -2.79
CA HIS A 100 27.70 14.03 -3.54
C HIS A 100 27.84 15.40 -2.88
N ALA A 101 26.75 15.96 -2.36
CA ALA A 101 26.73 17.23 -1.63
C ALA A 101 27.55 17.21 -0.32
N LEU A 102 27.87 16.03 0.24
CA LEU A 102 28.81 15.92 1.37
C LEU A 102 30.28 16.14 0.98
N PHE A 103 30.62 15.94 -0.29
CA PHE A 103 31.98 16.07 -0.81
C PHE A 103 32.23 17.43 -1.47
N GLU A 104 31.17 18.21 -1.72
CA GLU A 104 31.26 19.59 -2.16
C GLU A 104 31.39 20.53 -0.94
N PRO A 105 31.93 21.76 -1.11
CA PRO A 105 31.85 22.78 -0.08
C PRO A 105 30.39 22.94 0.35
N ALA A 106 30.15 22.98 1.66
CA ALA A 106 28.79 23.10 2.19
C ALA A 106 28.10 24.30 1.53
N GLY A 107 26.98 24.03 0.84
CA GLY A 107 26.19 25.07 0.22
C GLY A 107 25.58 25.97 1.29
N GLU A 108 25.46 27.27 1.01
CA GLU A 108 24.85 28.21 1.94
C GLU A 108 23.41 27.78 2.25
N ALA A 109 23.13 27.49 3.53
CA ALA A 109 21.78 27.19 3.96
C ALA A 109 20.94 28.46 3.82
N HIS A 110 19.86 28.37 3.03
CA HIS A 110 18.99 29.52 2.80
C HIS A 110 17.76 29.50 3.70
N ILE A 111 17.51 30.64 4.36
CA ILE A 111 16.35 30.82 5.25
C ILE A 111 15.01 30.57 4.53
N ILE A 112 14.97 30.79 3.21
CA ILE A 112 13.77 30.55 2.40
C ILE A 112 13.45 29.05 2.30
N ALA A 113 14.46 28.18 2.18
CA ALA A 113 14.27 26.73 2.21
C ALA A 113 13.75 26.27 3.58
N PHE A 114 14.26 26.85 4.66
CA PHE A 114 13.78 26.57 6.01
C PHE A 114 12.32 27.01 6.22
N ILE A 115 11.97 28.23 5.80
CA ILE A 115 10.59 28.72 5.88
C ILE A 115 9.66 27.82 5.07
N ALA A 116 10.06 27.39 3.87
CA ALA A 116 9.25 26.47 3.06
C ALA A 116 9.05 25.10 3.75
N ALA A 117 10.10 24.55 4.39
CA ALA A 117 9.99 23.31 5.16
C ALA A 117 9.04 23.45 6.36
N ILE A 118 9.12 24.56 7.10
CA ILE A 118 8.23 24.84 8.23
C ILE A 118 6.78 25.03 7.78
N ILE A 119 6.54 25.77 6.69
CA ILE A 119 5.20 25.94 6.12
C ILE A 119 4.62 24.57 5.72
N SER A 120 5.41 23.72 5.06
CA SER A 120 5.00 22.36 4.72
C SER A 120 4.63 21.55 5.96
N LEU A 121 5.50 21.56 6.97
CA LEU A 121 5.30 20.83 8.22
C LEU A 121 3.98 21.22 8.88
N ILE A 122 3.74 22.53 9.04
CA ILE A 122 2.51 23.06 9.63
C ILE A 122 1.30 22.66 8.78
N TRP A 123 1.40 22.76 7.45
CA TRP A 123 0.29 22.43 6.56
C TRP A 123 -0.07 20.94 6.61
N LYS A 124 0.92 20.04 6.55
CA LYS A 124 0.70 18.59 6.70
C LYS A 124 0.10 18.25 8.06
N GLN A 125 0.53 18.93 9.12
CA GLN A 125 -0.05 18.77 10.45
C GLN A 125 -1.54 19.19 10.50
N ILE A 126 -1.90 20.28 9.80
CA ILE A 126 -3.29 20.72 9.64
C ILE A 126 -4.10 19.68 8.86
N LEU A 127 -3.58 19.18 7.73
CA LEU A 127 -4.23 18.15 6.92
C LEU A 127 -4.47 16.87 7.71
N TYR A 128 -3.48 16.40 8.49
CA TYR A 128 -3.66 15.26 9.37
C TYR A 128 -4.83 15.46 10.34
N ILE A 129 -4.85 16.58 11.07
CA ILE A 129 -5.90 16.86 12.06
C ILE A 129 -7.27 16.96 11.37
N TYR A 130 -7.34 17.65 10.24
CA TYR A 130 -8.55 17.85 9.48
C TYR A 130 -9.11 16.52 8.93
N THR A 131 -8.30 15.76 8.21
CA THR A 131 -8.68 14.49 7.61
C THR A 131 -9.02 13.45 8.67
N LYS A 132 -8.26 13.39 9.78
CA LYS A 132 -8.55 12.48 10.91
C LYS A 132 -9.89 12.80 11.57
N ARG A 133 -10.19 14.08 11.83
CA ARG A 133 -11.48 14.50 12.41
C ARG A 133 -12.64 14.13 11.51
N ILE A 134 -12.52 14.38 10.20
CA ILE A 134 -13.58 14.01 9.25
C ILE A 134 -13.71 12.48 9.17
N GLY A 135 -12.59 11.76 9.03
CA GLY A 135 -12.55 10.30 8.97
C GLY A 135 -13.30 9.63 10.13
N HIS A 136 -13.08 10.11 11.37
CA HIS A 136 -13.84 9.63 12.53
C HIS A 136 -15.32 10.03 12.50
N ARG A 137 -15.67 11.27 12.13
CA ARG A 137 -17.08 11.70 12.04
C ARG A 137 -17.87 10.92 11.01
N VAL A 138 -17.24 10.50 9.92
CA VAL A 138 -17.90 9.75 8.84
C VAL A 138 -17.69 8.23 8.93
N ASN A 139 -16.95 7.77 9.95
CA ASN A 139 -16.53 6.38 10.15
C ASN A 139 -15.89 5.75 8.90
N SER A 140 -15.05 6.51 8.18
CA SER A 140 -14.39 6.06 6.95
C SER A 140 -12.98 5.58 7.26
N LYS A 141 -12.75 4.27 7.13
CA LYS A 141 -11.41 3.67 7.25
C LYS A 141 -10.44 4.25 6.22
N GLY A 142 -10.91 4.52 5.00
CA GLY A 142 -10.08 5.12 3.93
C GLY A 142 -9.59 6.52 4.28
N LEU A 143 -10.46 7.41 4.79
CA LEU A 143 -10.02 8.75 5.23
C LEU A 143 -9.09 8.67 6.44
N ILE A 144 -9.30 7.70 7.33
CA ILE A 144 -8.40 7.49 8.47
C ILE A 144 -7.02 7.05 7.99
N ALA A 145 -6.94 6.16 6.99
CA ALA A 145 -5.69 5.77 6.35
C ALA A 145 -4.97 6.97 5.73
N THR A 146 -5.67 7.78 4.92
CA THR A 146 -5.10 9.01 4.34
C THR A 146 -4.60 10.00 5.40
N ALA A 147 -5.25 10.07 6.57
CA ALA A 147 -4.74 10.88 7.66
C ALA A 147 -3.40 10.34 8.18
N TYR A 148 -3.25 9.03 8.37
CA TYR A 148 -1.98 8.45 8.78
C TYR A 148 -0.87 8.65 7.74
N ASP A 149 -1.20 8.67 6.44
CA ASP A 149 -0.24 9.05 5.40
C ASP A 149 0.26 10.48 5.60
N HIS A 150 -0.65 11.44 5.86
CA HIS A 150 -0.26 12.80 6.22
C HIS A 150 0.60 12.87 7.48
N LEU A 151 0.41 11.98 8.44
CA LEU A 151 1.26 11.90 9.63
C LEU A 151 2.67 11.41 9.30
N ALA A 152 2.81 10.43 8.39
CA ALA A 152 4.11 10.02 7.87
C ALA A 152 4.83 11.19 7.19
N ASP A 153 4.11 11.99 6.39
CA ASP A 153 4.66 13.19 5.75
C ASP A 153 5.07 14.28 6.74
N VAL A 154 4.35 14.38 7.87
CA VAL A 154 4.75 15.27 8.98
C VAL A 154 6.12 14.85 9.50
N TYR A 155 6.35 13.56 9.74
CA TYR A 155 7.66 13.08 10.21
C TYR A 155 8.78 13.34 9.20
N ALA A 156 8.52 13.12 7.91
CA ALA A 156 9.47 13.48 6.84
C ALA A 156 9.77 14.99 6.82
N SER A 157 8.74 15.83 6.94
CA SER A 157 8.87 17.30 6.98
C SER A 157 9.59 17.80 8.25
N ILE A 158 9.46 17.10 9.39
CA ILE A 158 10.23 17.37 10.61
C ILE A 158 11.71 17.09 10.34
N ALA A 159 12.04 15.92 9.79
CA ALA A 159 13.42 15.57 9.47
C ALA A 159 14.06 16.61 8.53
N ALA A 160 13.32 17.06 7.52
CA ALA A 160 13.74 18.12 6.62
C ALA A 160 13.95 19.46 7.33
N SER A 161 13.00 19.88 8.15
CA SER A 161 13.08 21.14 8.90
C SER A 161 14.26 21.15 9.89
N VAL A 162 14.49 20.04 10.59
CA VAL A 162 15.62 19.89 11.51
C VAL A 162 16.94 19.89 10.74
N GLY A 163 17.03 19.20 9.60
CA GLY A 163 18.23 19.19 8.76
C GLY A 163 18.65 20.58 8.28
N ILE A 164 17.70 21.33 7.71
CA ILE A 164 17.94 22.70 7.23
C ILE A 164 18.23 23.64 8.41
N GLY A 165 17.51 23.49 9.52
CA GLY A 165 17.70 24.32 10.72
C GLY A 165 19.09 24.14 11.33
N LEU A 166 19.59 22.91 11.39
CA LEU A 166 20.96 22.63 11.82
C LEU A 166 22.00 23.25 10.88
N ALA A 167 21.78 23.17 9.56
CA ALA A 167 22.65 23.80 8.57
C ALA A 167 22.73 25.34 8.76
N LEU A 168 21.57 26.00 8.97
CA LEU A 168 21.52 27.44 9.24
C LEU A 168 22.27 27.85 10.52
N ILE A 169 22.15 27.06 11.59
CA ILE A 169 22.88 27.29 12.85
C ILE A 169 24.38 27.07 12.62
N GLY A 170 24.77 26.05 11.84
CA GLY A 170 26.15 25.79 11.46
C GLY A 170 26.79 26.97 10.74
N ASP A 171 26.09 27.52 9.76
CA ASP A 171 26.54 28.68 8.98
C ASP A 171 26.64 29.95 9.85
N HIS A 172 25.68 30.18 10.74
CA HIS A 172 25.68 31.38 11.60
C HIS A 172 26.77 31.36 12.68
N TYR A 173 27.04 30.19 13.27
CA TYR A 173 28.00 30.04 14.38
C TYR A 173 29.37 29.52 13.95
N GLY A 174 29.59 29.26 12.65
CA GLY A 174 30.87 28.81 12.09
C GLY A 174 31.21 27.35 12.42
N TYR A 175 30.22 26.53 12.79
CA TYR A 175 30.43 25.10 13.02
C TYR A 175 30.33 24.34 11.69
N SER A 176 31.47 24.11 11.02
CA SER A 176 31.53 23.44 9.71
C SER A 176 30.87 22.05 9.67
N ILE A 177 30.73 21.36 10.81
CA ILE A 177 30.06 20.05 10.88
C ILE A 177 28.54 20.20 10.70
N LEU A 178 27.94 21.28 11.21
CA LEU A 178 26.50 21.48 11.17
C LEU A 178 26.00 21.90 9.79
N ALA A 179 26.85 22.53 8.97
CA ALA A 179 26.54 22.95 7.59
C ALA A 179 26.16 21.76 6.67
N PHE A 180 26.59 20.54 7.00
CA PHE A 180 26.19 19.31 6.30
C PHE A 180 24.83 18.74 6.75
N GLY A 181 24.11 19.44 7.62
CA GLY A 181 22.81 19.00 8.14
C GLY A 181 21.76 18.76 7.05
N ASP A 182 21.75 19.58 5.99
CA ASP A 182 20.83 19.45 4.86
C ASP A 182 21.13 18.19 4.00
N PRO A 183 22.36 17.97 3.50
CA PRO A 183 22.73 16.71 2.84
C PRO A 183 22.48 15.46 3.69
N VAL A 184 22.83 15.48 4.99
CA VAL A 184 22.61 14.33 5.88
C VAL A 184 21.11 14.03 6.02
N ALA A 185 20.29 15.05 6.23
CA ALA A 185 18.84 14.88 6.29
C ALA A 185 18.27 14.41 4.95
N GLY A 186 18.82 14.87 3.82
CA GLY A 186 18.49 14.40 2.47
C GLY A 186 18.76 12.91 2.29
N ILE A 187 19.91 12.42 2.78
CA ILE A 187 20.23 10.98 2.80
C ILE A 187 19.20 10.21 3.64
N ILE A 188 18.89 10.68 4.84
CA ILE A 188 17.91 10.03 5.72
C ILE A 188 16.54 9.94 5.05
N VAL A 189 16.04 11.05 4.50
CA VAL A 189 14.74 11.08 3.81
C VAL A 189 14.77 10.17 2.58
N SER A 190 15.84 10.20 1.77
CA SER A 190 15.96 9.32 0.59
C SER A 190 15.92 7.83 0.98
N PHE A 191 16.54 7.45 2.09
CA PHE A 191 16.50 6.08 2.59
C PHE A 191 15.09 5.68 3.06
N LEU A 192 14.37 6.58 3.73
CA LEU A 192 12.98 6.33 4.14
C LEU A 192 12.06 6.14 2.92
N VAL A 193 12.21 6.98 1.90
CA VAL A 193 11.45 6.86 0.64
C VAL A 193 11.80 5.56 -0.08
N LEU A 194 13.09 5.19 -0.13
CA LEU A 194 13.53 3.95 -0.75
C LEU A 194 12.97 2.72 -0.02
N LYS A 195 12.93 2.74 1.31
CA LYS A 195 12.31 1.68 2.11
C LYS A 195 10.82 1.55 1.80
N LEU A 196 10.10 2.66 1.74
CA LEU A 196 8.67 2.67 1.40
C LEU A 196 8.45 2.11 -0.01
N ALA A 197 9.24 2.54 -0.99
CA ALA A 197 9.21 2.03 -2.35
C ALA A 197 9.48 0.52 -2.41
N TYR A 198 10.45 0.03 -1.62
CA TYR A 198 10.74 -1.40 -1.54
C TYR A 198 9.59 -2.20 -0.93
N GLU A 199 8.99 -1.73 0.18
CA GLU A 199 7.85 -2.39 0.82
C GLU A 199 6.65 -2.46 -0.14
N MET A 200 6.27 -1.34 -0.75
CA MET A 200 5.19 -1.28 -1.75
C MET A 200 5.45 -2.17 -2.97
N GLY A 201 6.69 -2.14 -3.47
CA GLY A 201 7.11 -2.94 -4.62
C GLY A 201 7.11 -4.43 -4.32
N SER A 202 7.61 -4.84 -3.15
CA SER A 202 7.63 -6.24 -2.71
C SER A 202 6.23 -6.78 -2.50
N GLU A 203 5.34 -6.01 -1.87
CA GLU A 203 3.93 -6.41 -1.68
C GLU A 203 3.23 -6.58 -3.03
N SER A 204 3.40 -5.61 -3.94
CA SER A 204 2.81 -5.70 -5.27
C SER A 204 3.37 -6.88 -6.07
N PHE A 205 4.68 -7.12 -5.99
CA PHE A 205 5.33 -8.25 -6.65
C PHE A 205 4.82 -9.60 -6.10
N ASP A 206 4.68 -9.71 -4.78
CA ASP A 206 4.15 -10.89 -4.11
C ASP A 206 2.71 -11.21 -4.57
N ILE A 207 1.85 -10.19 -4.67
CA ILE A 207 0.48 -10.37 -5.18
C ILE A 207 0.50 -10.79 -6.66
N LEU A 208 1.37 -10.20 -7.49
CA LEU A 208 1.53 -10.60 -8.89
C LEU A 208 1.98 -12.06 -9.03
N MET A 209 2.86 -12.51 -8.13
CA MET A 209 3.35 -13.89 -8.01
C MET A 209 2.35 -14.85 -7.34
N GLU A 210 1.12 -14.40 -7.07
CA GLU A 210 0.05 -15.18 -6.46
C GLU A 210 0.41 -15.72 -5.07
N ARG A 211 1.07 -14.89 -4.26
CA ARG A 211 1.32 -15.18 -2.85
C ARG A 211 0.01 -15.57 -2.15
N SER A 212 0.10 -16.59 -1.29
CA SER A 212 -1.02 -17.00 -0.46
C SER A 212 -1.43 -15.89 0.49
N VAL A 213 -2.73 -15.76 0.75
CA VAL A 213 -3.23 -14.96 1.87
C VAL A 213 -2.64 -15.45 3.20
N SER A 214 -2.71 -14.61 4.23
CA SER A 214 -2.11 -14.92 5.53
C SER A 214 -2.66 -16.21 6.14
N THR A 215 -1.85 -16.87 6.97
CA THR A 215 -2.22 -18.12 7.65
C THR A 215 -3.52 -17.98 8.42
N THR A 216 -3.77 -16.82 9.03
CA THR A 216 -5.01 -16.51 9.76
C THR A 216 -6.25 -16.64 8.85
N TYR A 217 -6.20 -16.11 7.63
CA TYR A 217 -7.30 -16.25 6.67
C TYR A 217 -7.48 -17.70 6.22
N ILE A 218 -6.39 -18.41 5.94
CA ILE A 218 -6.43 -19.84 5.58
C ILE A 218 -7.07 -20.67 6.69
N GLU A 219 -6.74 -20.40 7.95
CA GLU A 219 -7.32 -21.08 9.11
C GLU A 219 -8.82 -20.77 9.28
N GLN A 220 -9.24 -19.53 9.06
CA GLN A 220 -10.64 -19.13 9.07
C GLN A 220 -11.45 -19.87 7.99
N TYR A 221 -10.93 -19.92 6.75
CA TYR A 221 -11.55 -20.69 5.67
C TYR A 221 -11.60 -22.19 6.00
N ALA A 222 -10.53 -22.75 6.56
CA ALA A 222 -10.48 -24.15 6.97
C ALA A 222 -11.50 -24.46 8.08
N ALA A 223 -11.69 -23.54 9.04
CA ALA A 223 -12.70 -23.69 10.10
C ALA A 223 -14.13 -23.69 9.52
N LEU A 224 -14.42 -22.78 8.57
CA LEU A 224 -15.71 -22.75 7.88
C LEU A 224 -15.97 -24.04 7.09
N ILE A 225 -14.95 -24.56 6.39
CA ILE A 225 -15.04 -25.82 5.66
C ILE A 225 -15.27 -27.01 6.62
N ARG A 226 -14.53 -27.09 7.72
CA ARG A 226 -14.70 -28.16 8.75
C ARG A 226 -16.05 -28.12 9.45
N SER A 227 -16.75 -26.98 9.43
CA SER A 227 -18.10 -26.87 9.97
C SER A 227 -19.18 -27.54 9.10
N VAL A 228 -18.82 -28.08 7.94
CA VAL A 228 -19.73 -28.81 7.04
C VAL A 228 -19.58 -30.31 7.32
N PRO A 229 -20.60 -30.99 7.90
CA PRO A 229 -20.48 -32.37 8.39
C PRO A 229 -20.04 -33.41 7.34
N GLU A 230 -20.35 -33.17 6.07
CA GLU A 230 -20.07 -34.07 4.96
C GLU A 230 -18.59 -34.07 4.55
N VAL A 231 -17.83 -33.04 4.94
CA VAL A 231 -16.40 -32.92 4.65
C VAL A 231 -15.60 -33.81 5.60
N LYS A 232 -14.96 -34.84 5.04
CA LYS A 232 -14.12 -35.79 5.79
C LYS A 232 -12.70 -35.29 5.96
N ARG A 233 -12.14 -34.66 4.92
CA ARG A 233 -10.76 -34.15 4.91
C ARG A 233 -10.62 -32.94 4.00
N ILE A 234 -9.73 -32.03 4.36
CA ILE A 234 -9.26 -30.96 3.48
C ILE A 234 -7.93 -31.42 2.90
N ASP A 235 -7.91 -31.80 1.62
CA ASP A 235 -6.69 -32.27 0.95
C ASP A 235 -5.78 -31.09 0.59
N ARG A 236 -6.38 -29.97 0.19
CA ARG A 236 -5.66 -28.76 -0.19
C ARG A 236 -6.55 -27.55 -0.07
N LEU A 237 -6.03 -26.48 0.53
CA LEU A 237 -6.68 -25.18 0.60
C LEU A 237 -5.66 -24.13 0.20
N ARG A 238 -5.99 -23.33 -0.80
CA ARG A 238 -5.20 -22.19 -1.26
C ARG A 238 -6.11 -21.00 -1.39
N ALA A 239 -5.60 -19.83 -1.08
CA ALA A 239 -6.28 -18.59 -1.40
C ALA A 239 -5.23 -17.56 -1.79
N ARG A 240 -5.52 -16.79 -2.84
CA ARG A 240 -4.62 -15.78 -3.40
C ARG A 240 -5.35 -14.46 -3.57
N GLU A 241 -4.63 -13.37 -3.41
CA GLU A 241 -5.12 -12.03 -3.72
C GLU A 241 -5.12 -11.80 -5.24
N HIS A 242 -6.14 -11.10 -5.72
CA HIS A 242 -6.29 -10.73 -7.12
C HIS A 242 -6.71 -9.26 -7.22
N GLY A 243 -5.81 -8.36 -6.77
CA GLY A 243 -6.14 -6.95 -6.58
C GLY A 243 -6.98 -6.77 -5.33
N HIS A 244 -8.21 -6.28 -5.48
CA HIS A 244 -9.09 -5.94 -4.35
C HIS A 244 -9.99 -7.10 -3.86
N TYR A 245 -9.85 -8.29 -4.43
CA TYR A 245 -10.60 -9.49 -4.01
C TYR A 245 -9.70 -10.74 -3.91
N ILE A 246 -10.19 -11.74 -3.19
CA ILE A 246 -9.52 -13.01 -2.95
C ILE A 246 -10.19 -14.12 -3.77
N LEU A 247 -9.35 -14.99 -4.33
CA LEU A 247 -9.77 -16.23 -5.00
C LEU A 247 -9.38 -17.42 -4.12
N VAL A 248 -10.32 -18.32 -3.83
CA VAL A 248 -10.12 -19.49 -2.97
C VAL A 248 -10.27 -20.79 -3.76
N ASP A 249 -9.28 -21.66 -3.67
CA ASP A 249 -9.29 -23.01 -4.25
C ASP A 249 -9.23 -24.06 -3.13
N ALA A 250 -10.26 -24.90 -3.04
CA ALA A 250 -10.36 -25.97 -2.07
C ALA A 250 -10.49 -27.34 -2.75
N ARG A 251 -9.70 -28.31 -2.30
CA ARG A 251 -9.85 -29.74 -2.61
C ARG A 251 -10.24 -30.48 -1.34
N LEU A 252 -11.40 -31.12 -1.37
CA LEU A 252 -12.05 -31.67 -0.19
C LEU A 252 -12.42 -33.12 -0.44
N ALA A 253 -12.25 -33.97 0.57
CA ALA A 253 -12.71 -35.35 0.52
C ALA A 253 -14.11 -35.46 1.13
N VAL A 254 -15.04 -36.06 0.40
CA VAL A 254 -16.42 -36.36 0.83
C VAL A 254 -16.74 -37.82 0.52
N SER A 255 -17.77 -38.40 1.15
CA SER A 255 -18.13 -39.81 0.90
C SER A 255 -18.28 -40.12 -0.59
N GLY A 256 -17.57 -41.15 -1.08
CA GLY A 256 -17.66 -41.60 -2.47
C GLY A 256 -19.01 -42.21 -2.87
N LYS A 257 -19.93 -42.36 -1.91
CA LYS A 257 -21.30 -42.85 -2.15
C LYS A 257 -22.31 -41.74 -2.48
N LEU A 258 -21.90 -40.48 -2.37
CA LEU A 258 -22.76 -39.34 -2.69
C LEU A 258 -23.00 -39.23 -4.19
N THR A 259 -24.21 -38.84 -4.56
CA THR A 259 -24.54 -38.46 -5.93
C THR A 259 -23.81 -37.16 -6.32
N ILE A 260 -23.66 -36.93 -7.63
CA ILE A 260 -23.09 -35.68 -8.16
C ILE A 260 -23.87 -34.46 -7.66
N GLN A 261 -25.20 -34.58 -7.54
CA GLN A 261 -26.06 -33.51 -7.05
C GLN A 261 -25.75 -33.16 -5.59
N GLU A 262 -25.65 -34.16 -4.71
CA GLU A 262 -25.32 -33.95 -3.30
C GLU A 262 -23.92 -33.33 -3.13
N GLY A 263 -22.93 -33.82 -3.91
CA GLY A 263 -21.60 -33.21 -3.95
C GLY A 263 -21.63 -31.74 -4.41
N HIS A 264 -22.41 -31.44 -5.45
CA HIS A 264 -22.58 -30.07 -5.92
C HIS A 264 -23.25 -29.17 -4.86
N ASP A 265 -24.23 -29.69 -4.12
CA ASP A 265 -24.89 -28.95 -3.04
C ASP A 265 -23.96 -28.68 -1.85
N ILE A 266 -23.10 -29.63 -1.47
CA ILE A 266 -22.02 -29.42 -0.48
C ILE A 266 -21.07 -28.32 -0.95
N SER A 267 -20.63 -28.38 -2.21
CA SER A 267 -19.73 -27.38 -2.79
C SER A 267 -20.35 -25.98 -2.77
N ARG A 268 -21.65 -25.88 -3.10
CA ARG A 268 -22.41 -24.62 -3.05
C ARG A 268 -22.54 -24.09 -1.63
N LEU A 269 -22.79 -24.95 -0.65
CA LEU A 269 -22.87 -24.59 0.77
C LEU A 269 -21.54 -24.01 1.27
N ILE A 270 -20.42 -24.65 0.93
CA ILE A 270 -19.08 -24.19 1.32
C ILE A 270 -18.78 -22.83 0.69
N LYS A 271 -19.02 -22.68 -0.62
CA LYS A 271 -18.87 -21.41 -1.32
C LYS A 271 -19.68 -20.30 -0.65
N LYS A 272 -20.94 -20.57 -0.31
CA LYS A 272 -21.83 -19.62 0.37
C LYS A 272 -21.29 -19.21 1.74
N LYS A 273 -20.91 -20.18 2.59
CA LYS A 273 -20.38 -19.92 3.94
C LYS A 273 -19.13 -19.03 3.90
N ILE A 274 -18.20 -19.29 2.99
CA ILE A 274 -16.97 -18.50 2.86
C ILE A 274 -17.30 -17.07 2.42
N LYS A 275 -18.11 -16.89 1.37
CA LYS A 275 -18.47 -15.55 0.86
C LYS A 275 -19.32 -14.73 1.84
N GLU A 276 -20.14 -15.38 2.69
CA GLU A 276 -20.93 -14.68 3.72
C GLU A 276 -20.06 -14.23 4.90
N ALA A 277 -19.06 -15.02 5.29
CA ALA A 277 -18.13 -14.67 6.35
C ALA A 277 -17.06 -13.66 5.91
N HIS A 278 -16.69 -13.69 4.63
CA HIS A 278 -15.59 -12.92 4.05
C HIS A 278 -16.05 -12.22 2.76
N SER A 279 -16.46 -10.95 2.89
CA SER A 279 -16.97 -10.15 1.78
C SER A 279 -15.92 -9.79 0.72
N ASP A 280 -14.65 -9.97 1.04
CA ASP A 280 -13.48 -9.80 0.18
C ASP A 280 -13.22 -11.02 -0.74
N VAL A 281 -13.91 -12.14 -0.53
CA VAL A 281 -13.80 -13.34 -1.39
C VAL A 281 -14.79 -13.25 -2.56
N ASP A 282 -14.28 -13.15 -3.78
CA ASP A 282 -15.12 -13.09 -4.98
C ASP A 282 -15.45 -14.48 -5.52
N GLU A 283 -14.45 -15.35 -5.63
CA GLU A 283 -14.62 -16.70 -6.17
C GLU A 283 -14.11 -17.78 -5.22
N VAL A 284 -14.88 -18.87 -5.14
CA VAL A 284 -14.50 -20.11 -4.43
C VAL A 284 -14.69 -21.27 -5.39
N LEU A 285 -13.60 -21.95 -5.72
CA LEU A 285 -13.59 -23.18 -6.51
C LEU A 285 -13.43 -24.38 -5.56
N VAL A 286 -14.39 -25.29 -5.58
CA VAL A 286 -14.38 -26.51 -4.76
C VAL A 286 -14.29 -27.72 -5.66
N HIS A 287 -13.23 -28.51 -5.48
CA HIS A 287 -13.06 -29.81 -6.11
C HIS A 287 -13.29 -30.90 -5.06
N LEU A 288 -14.17 -31.85 -5.36
CA LEU A 288 -14.49 -32.95 -4.47
C LEU A 288 -13.75 -34.22 -4.89
N ASN A 289 -13.02 -34.80 -3.95
CA ASN A 289 -12.42 -36.12 -4.06
C ASN A 289 -13.28 -37.13 -3.30
N PRO A 290 -13.45 -38.36 -3.83
CA PRO A 290 -14.12 -39.41 -3.09
C PRO A 290 -13.27 -39.86 -1.89
N TRP A 291 -13.92 -40.02 -0.76
CA TRP A 291 -13.41 -40.70 0.44
C TRP A 291 -14.00 -42.10 0.48
N TYR A 292 -13.14 -43.11 0.53
CA TYR A 292 -13.49 -44.49 0.78
C TYR A 292 -12.99 -44.85 2.18
N ASP A 293 -13.85 -45.40 3.03
CA ASP A 293 -13.40 -45.90 4.33
C ASP A 293 -12.47 -47.10 4.09
N GLU A 294 -11.30 -47.12 4.73
CA GLU A 294 -10.23 -48.12 4.56
C GLU A 294 -10.68 -49.59 4.80
N SER A 295 -11.91 -49.82 5.25
CA SER A 295 -12.52 -51.15 5.32
C SER A 295 -12.91 -51.76 3.96
N ALA A 296 -12.82 -51.00 2.86
CA ALA A 296 -13.15 -51.49 1.51
C ALA A 296 -11.94 -51.94 0.66
N GLU A 297 -10.70 -51.68 1.08
CA GLU A 297 -9.50 -52.10 0.33
C GLU A 297 -8.97 -53.50 0.71
N SER A 298 -9.49 -54.11 1.79
CA SER A 298 -9.06 -55.45 2.24
C SER A 298 -9.93 -56.61 1.77
N SER A 299 -10.94 -56.37 0.94
CA SER A 299 -11.89 -57.40 0.45
C SER A 299 -11.86 -57.60 -1.06
N GLY A 300 -10.83 -57.07 -1.74
CA GLY A 300 -10.64 -57.20 -3.18
C GLY A 300 -9.22 -57.59 -3.56
N ASP A 301 -8.78 -58.76 -3.08
CA ASP A 301 -7.78 -59.63 -3.71
C ASP A 301 -8.03 -61.09 -3.29
#